data_AF-A0A2D5XQT8-F1
#
_entry.id   AF-A0A2D5XQT8-F1
#
_cell.length_a   1.000
_cell.length_b   1.000
_cell.length_c   1.000
_cell.angle_alpha   90.00
_cell.angle_beta   90.00
_cell.angle_gamma   90.00
#
_symmetry.space_group_name_H-M   'P 1'
#
loop_
_entity.id
_entity.type
_entity.pdbx_description
1 polymer ?
#
loop_
_entity_poly.entity_id
_entity_poly.type
_entity_poly.pdbx_seq_one_letter_code
_entity_poly.pdbx_strand_id
1 'polypeptide(L)'
;MIGGAHYVVLEDHKELEDMQGHRSSKQVQILKPDAYGQSAEVVGAFDLKDKGLEKQMSELLLAAKGDPKDQRRHVRNGRRKGISWESLLPITDRLSTDR
;
A
#
# COMPACT_ATOMS: atom_id res chain seq x y z
N MET A 1 11.55 8.34 11.32
CA MET A 1 10.08 8.47 11.43
C MET A 1 9.52 7.07 11.31
N ILE A 2 9.04 6.49 12.40
CA ILE A 2 8.36 5.19 12.38
C ILE A 2 7.05 5.44 11.62
N GLY A 3 6.85 4.74 10.50
CA GLY A 3 5.65 4.90 9.68
C GLY A 3 4.40 4.62 10.50
N GLY A 4 3.36 5.44 10.31
CA GLY A 4 2.06 5.20 10.95
C GLY A 4 1.46 3.90 10.43
N ALA A 5 1.00 3.04 11.34
CA ALA A 5 0.16 1.90 11.00
C ALA A 5 -1.29 2.34 10.95
N HIS A 6 -2.01 1.94 9.91
CA HIS A 6 -3.45 2.12 9.81
C HIS A 6 -4.13 0.80 10.16
N TYR A 7 -5.13 0.88 11.04
CA TYR A 7 -5.95 -0.27 11.41
C TYR A 7 -7.32 -0.10 10.77
N VAL A 8 -7.80 -1.16 10.14
CA VAL A 8 -9.13 -1.20 9.52
C VAL A 8 -9.81 -2.46 10.03
N VAL A 9 -11.06 -2.32 10.47
CA VAL A 9 -11.93 -3.45 10.76
C VAL A 9 -12.82 -3.62 9.55
N LEU A 10 -12.81 -4.82 8.99
CA LEU A 10 -13.62 -5.15 7.81
C LEU A 10 -14.90 -5.85 8.26
N GLU A 11 -16.03 -5.45 7.68
CA GLU A 11 -17.31 -6.13 7.87
C GLU A 11 -17.41 -7.40 6.99
N ASP A 12 -16.77 -7.37 5.82
CA ASP A 12 -16.65 -8.48 4.87
C ASP A 12 -15.18 -8.66 4.45
N HIS A 13 -14.75 -9.90 4.22
CA HIS A 13 -13.39 -10.29 3.88
C HIS A 13 -13.24 -10.66 2.40
N LYS A 14 -14.28 -10.52 1.58
CA LYS A 14 -14.26 -10.86 0.15
C LYS A 14 -13.10 -10.24 -0.63
N GLU A 15 -12.74 -8.98 -0.35
CA GLU A 15 -11.61 -8.31 -1.02
C GLU A 15 -10.23 -8.81 -0.56
N LEU A 16 -10.15 -9.48 0.60
CA LEU A 16 -8.92 -10.10 1.09
C LEU A 16 -8.68 -11.48 0.47
N GLU A 17 -9.73 -12.17 -0.03
CA GLU A 17 -9.61 -13.55 -0.52
C GLU A 17 -8.64 -13.67 -1.70
N ASP A 18 -8.62 -12.66 -2.57
CA ASP A 18 -7.75 -12.61 -3.75
C ASP A 18 -6.32 -12.14 -3.42
N MET A 19 -6.05 -11.73 -2.18
CA MET A 19 -4.73 -11.22 -1.78
C MET A 19 -3.73 -12.34 -1.53
N GLN A 20 -2.53 -12.17 -2.07
CA GLN A 20 -1.45 -13.12 -1.88
C GLN A 20 -1.10 -13.25 -0.39
N GLY A 21 -1.07 -14.48 0.12
CA GLY A 21 -0.76 -14.79 1.51
C GLY A 21 -1.95 -14.77 2.46
N HIS A 22 -3.17 -14.52 1.95
CA HIS A 22 -4.39 -14.54 2.75
C HIS A 22 -4.61 -15.88 3.47
N ARG A 23 -5.07 -15.79 4.73
CA ARG A 23 -5.45 -16.94 5.55
C ARG A 23 -6.80 -16.69 6.20
N SER A 24 -7.84 -17.33 5.66
CA SER A 24 -9.23 -17.20 6.13
C SER A 24 -9.45 -17.67 7.58
N SER A 25 -8.59 -18.54 8.10
CA SER A 25 -8.66 -19.02 9.48
C SER A 25 -8.13 -18.03 10.52
N LYS A 26 -7.50 -16.92 10.10
CA LYS A 26 -6.84 -15.96 10.99
C LYS A 26 -7.62 -14.65 11.06
N GLN A 27 -7.73 -14.12 12.28
CA GLN A 27 -8.56 -12.95 12.60
C GLN A 27 -7.87 -11.62 12.34
N VAL A 28 -6.54 -11.59 12.43
CA VAL A 28 -5.72 -10.40 12.23
C VAL A 28 -4.79 -10.65 11.06
N GLN A 29 -4.81 -9.78 10.06
CA GLN A 29 -3.90 -9.84 8.91
C GLN A 29 -3.14 -8.53 8.80
N ILE A 30 -1.83 -8.64 8.54
CA ILE A 30 -0.95 -7.49 8.34
C ILE A 30 -0.67 -7.38 6.86
N LEU A 31 -1.05 -6.24 6.30
CA LEU A 31 -0.89 -5.93 4.89
C LEU A 31 0.34 -5.05 4.70
N LYS A 32 1.18 -5.43 3.75
CA LYS A 32 2.24 -4.57 3.23
C LYS A 32 1.79 -4.00 1.89
N PRO A 33 1.50 -2.70 1.80
CA PRO A 33 1.18 -2.06 0.53
C PRO A 33 2.42 -1.94 -0.36
N ASP A 34 2.19 -1.93 -1.66
CA ASP A 34 3.21 -1.54 -2.63
C ASP A 34 3.60 -0.04 -2.51
N ALA A 35 4.60 0.39 -3.27
CA ALA A 35 5.10 1.77 -3.28
C ALA A 35 4.01 2.85 -3.47
N TYR A 36 2.87 2.50 -4.06
CA TYR A 36 1.79 3.42 -4.43
C TYR A 36 0.46 3.10 -3.73
N GLY A 37 0.39 2.08 -2.88
CA GLY A 37 -0.84 1.61 -2.24
C GLY A 37 -1.89 1.09 -3.22
N GLN A 38 -1.49 0.63 -4.41
CA GLN A 38 -2.43 0.11 -5.42
C GLN A 38 -2.74 -1.37 -5.19
N SER A 39 -1.77 -2.10 -4.67
CA SER A 39 -1.87 -3.49 -4.27
C SER A 39 -1.18 -3.71 -2.93
N ALA A 40 -1.49 -4.82 -2.28
CA ALA A 40 -0.85 -5.20 -1.03
C ALA A 40 -0.72 -6.73 -0.93
N GLU A 41 0.24 -7.16 -0.11
CA GLU A 41 0.47 -8.56 0.22
C GLU A 41 0.26 -8.80 1.72
N VAL A 42 -0.24 -9.97 2.10
CA VAL A 42 -0.38 -10.36 3.50
C VAL A 42 0.97 -10.89 3.98
N VAL A 43 1.66 -10.13 4.83
CA VAL A 43 2.99 -10.49 5.37
C VAL A 43 2.91 -11.20 6.71
N GLY A 44 1.75 -11.18 7.37
CA GLY A 44 1.52 -11.86 8.64
C GLY A 44 0.03 -12.09 8.89
N ALA A 45 -0.30 -13.19 9.56
CA ALA A 45 -1.67 -13.54 9.90
C ALA A 45 -1.72 -14.25 11.26
N PHE A 46 -2.58 -13.78 12.17
CA PHE A 46 -2.57 -14.13 13.58
C PHE A 46 -3.98 -14.31 14.16
N ASP A 47 -4.05 -14.99 15.30
CA ASP A 47 -5.27 -15.04 16.12
C ASP A 47 -5.20 -13.99 17.23
N LEU A 48 -6.33 -13.43 17.65
CA LEU A 48 -6.37 -12.39 18.69
C LEU A 48 -5.78 -12.84 20.04
N LYS A 49 -5.72 -14.16 20.29
CA LYS A 49 -5.24 -14.75 21.54
C LYS A 49 -3.77 -15.16 21.50
N ASP A 50 -3.05 -14.89 20.41
CA ASP A 50 -1.63 -15.22 20.33
C ASP A 50 -0.82 -14.38 21.32
N LYS A 51 -0.16 -15.05 22.27
CA LYS A 51 0.63 -14.41 23.35
C LYS A 51 1.82 -13.57 22.85
N GLY A 52 2.15 -13.66 21.56
CA GLY A 52 3.25 -12.94 20.91
C GLY A 52 2.81 -11.91 19.88
N LEU A 53 1.51 -11.66 19.73
CA LEU A 53 0.95 -10.82 18.66
C LEU A 53 1.60 -9.44 18.62
N GLU A 54 1.66 -8.74 19.76
CA GLU A 54 2.22 -7.39 19.86
C GLU A 54 3.68 -7.34 19.42
N LYS A 55 4.49 -8.30 19.86
CA LYS A 55 5.91 -8.38 19.50
C LYS A 55 6.09 -8.64 18.01
N GLN A 56 5.37 -9.62 17.47
CA GLN A 56 5.43 -9.99 16.05
C GLN A 56 4.92 -8.86 15.15
N MET A 57 3.85 -8.17 15.53
CA MET A 57 3.35 -6.98 14.83
C MET A 57 4.40 -5.87 14.82
N SER A 58 5.02 -5.59 15.97
CA SER A 58 6.05 -4.56 16.09
C SER A 58 7.28 -4.87 15.23
N GLU A 59 7.72 -6.13 15.21
CA GLU A 59 8.82 -6.59 14.36
C GLU A 59 8.50 -6.44 12.87
N LEU A 60 7.28 -6.81 12.45
CA LEU A 60 6.84 -6.66 11.07
C LEU A 60 6.73 -5.19 10.65
N LEU A 61 6.22 -4.32 11.52
CA LEU A 61 6.14 -2.87 11.28
C LEU A 61 7.54 -2.23 11.19
N LEU A 62 8.49 -2.68 12.01
CA LEU A 62 9.90 -2.23 11.95
C LEU A 62 10.62 -2.72 10.70
N ALA A 63 10.34 -3.95 10.26
CA ALA A 63 10.88 -4.53 9.04
C ALA A 63 10.25 -3.93 7.77
N ALA A 64 9.02 -3.42 7.87
CA ALA A 64 8.30 -2.81 6.77
C ALA A 64 8.95 -1.49 6.35
N LYS A 65 9.88 -1.58 5.40
CA LYS A 65 10.31 -0.42 4.62
C LYS A 65 9.38 -0.28 3.43
N GLY A 66 8.84 0.92 3.25
CA GLY A 66 8.13 1.27 2.03
C GLY A 66 9.06 1.14 0.83
N ASP A 67 8.55 0.55 -0.24
CA ASP A 67 9.30 0.44 -1.47
C ASP A 67 9.67 1.84 -2.02
N PRO A 68 10.85 2.01 -2.61
CA PRO A 68 11.27 3.29 -3.15
C PRO A 68 10.31 3.75 -4.26
N LYS A 69 9.75 4.94 -4.09
CA LYS A 69 8.83 5.53 -5.06
C LYS A 69 9.62 6.11 -6.23
N ASP A 70 9.40 5.58 -7.44
CA ASP A 70 9.90 6.16 -8.69
C ASP A 70 8.73 6.68 -9.54
N GLN A 71 8.41 7.96 -9.36
CA GLN A 71 7.31 8.61 -10.06
C GLN A 71 7.41 8.49 -11.58
N ARG A 72 8.64 8.57 -12.16
CA ARG A 72 8.82 8.49 -13.61
C ARG A 72 8.48 7.10 -14.13
N ARG A 73 8.95 6.06 -13.43
CA ARG A 73 8.63 4.67 -13.77
C ARG A 73 7.13 4.40 -13.63
N HIS A 74 6.48 4.93 -12.59
CA HIS A 74 5.03 4.80 -12.38
C HIS A 74 4.22 5.40 -13.52
N VAL A 75 4.46 6.67 -13.86
CA VAL A 75 3.75 7.37 -14.96
C VAL A 75 3.96 6.65 -16.29
N ARG A 76 5.20 6.21 -16.58
CA ARG A 76 5.51 5.44 -17.79
C ARG A 76 4.76 4.12 -17.84
N ASN A 77 4.65 3.41 -16.72
CA ASN A 77 3.93 2.15 -16.67
C ASN A 77 2.42 2.34 -16.86
N GLY A 78 1.80 3.37 -16.27
CA GLY A 78 0.38 3.62 -16.52
C GLY A 78 0.10 4.06 -17.95
N ARG A 79 0.95 4.90 -18.55
CA ARG A 79 0.84 5.23 -19.99
C ARG A 79 0.89 3.97 -20.87
N ARG A 80 1.76 3.01 -20.56
CA ARG A 80 1.81 1.71 -21.27
C ARG A 80 0.55 0.87 -21.09
N LYS A 81 -0.13 1.00 -19.94
CA LYS A 81 -1.42 0.37 -19.66
C LYS A 81 -2.61 1.17 -20.23
N GLY A 82 -2.38 2.24 -20.99
CA GLY A 82 -3.42 3.10 -21.53
C GLY A 82 -4.07 4.04 -20.51
N ILE A 83 -3.48 4.19 -19.32
CA ILE A 83 -3.99 5.06 -18.26
C ILE A 83 -3.43 6.47 -18.47
N SER A 84 -4.31 7.46 -18.61
CA SER A 84 -3.98 8.89 -18.57
C SER A 84 -4.46 9.49 -17.25
N TRP A 85 -3.75 10.51 -16.79
CA TRP A 85 -4.13 11.29 -15.63
C TRP A 85 -4.16 12.74 -16.04
N GLU A 86 -5.27 13.41 -15.74
CA GLU A 86 -5.39 14.85 -15.86
C GLU A 86 -5.41 15.43 -14.46
N SER A 87 -4.55 16.41 -14.21
CA SER A 87 -4.63 17.16 -12.96
C SER A 87 -5.87 18.06 -13.01
N LEU A 88 -6.71 17.99 -11.99
CA LEU A 88 -7.91 18.84 -11.85
C LEU A 88 -7.60 20.34 -11.91
N LEU A 89 -6.36 20.72 -11.53
CA LEU A 89 -5.85 22.07 -11.71
C LEU A 89 -4.86 22.06 -12.87
N PRO A 90 -5.02 22.93 -13.88
CA PRO A 90 -4.01 23.10 -14.91
C PRO A 90 -2.74 23.64 -14.25
N ILE A 91 -1.62 22.95 -14.45
CA ILE A 91 -0.30 23.51 -14.16
C ILE A 91 -0.11 24.62 -15.20
N THR A 92 -0.30 25.88 -14.79
CA THR A 92 0.11 27.03 -15.59
C THR A 92 1.62 27.02 -15.67
N ASP A 93 2.16 26.49 -16.76
CA ASP A 93 3.59 26.51 -17.03
C ASP A 93 4.03 27.98 -17.18
N ARG A 94 4.87 28.48 -16.26
CA ARG A 94 5.41 29.85 -16.30
C ARG A 94 6.58 29.98 -17.29
N LEU A 95 6.41 29.46 -18.50
CA LEU A 95 7.34 29.74 -19.60
C LEU A 95 6.66 30.66 -20.59
N SER A 96 6.44 31.92 -20.17
CA SER A 96 6.40 33.02 -21.12
C SER A 96 7.80 33.14 -21.71
N THR A 97 8.00 32.55 -22.89
CA THR A 97 9.08 32.96 -23.77
C THR A 97 8.67 34.30 -24.35
N ASP A 98 9.01 35.38 -23.65
CA ASP A 98 9.08 36.68 -24.29
C ASP A 98 10.34 36.69 -25.17
N ARG A 99 10.08 36.85 -26.47
CA ARG A 99 11.04 37.09 -27.54
C ARG A 99 11.39 38.57 -27.61
#